data_AF-A0A661AFL2-F1
#
_entry.id   AF-A0A661AFL2-F1
#
_cell.length_a   1.000
_cell.length_b   1.000
_cell.length_c   1.000
_cell.angle_alpha   90.00
_cell.angle_beta   90.00
_cell.angle_gamma   90.00
#
_symmetry.space_group_name_H-M   'P 1'
#
loop_
_entity.id
_entity.type
_entity.pdbx_description
1 polymer ?
#
loop_
_entity_poly.entity_id
_entity_poly.type
_entity_poly.pdbx_seq_one_letter_code
_entity_poly.pdbx_strand_id
1 'polypeptide(L)' 'MAKCYVCGKTTSFGRQVSKSHRVTRTKRKANLQRIKIKVNGGVKRVY' A
#
# COMPACT_ATOMS: atom_id res chain seq x y z
N MET A 1 1.33 -8.11 -1.63
CA MET A 1 0.87 -6.80 -1.11
C MET A 1 -0.06 -6.19 -2.14
N ALA A 2 -1.20 -5.65 -1.72
CA ALA A 2 -2.04 -4.89 -2.64
C ALA A 2 -1.23 -3.71 -3.21
N LYS A 3 -1.48 -3.40 -4.47
CA LYS A 3 -0.84 -2.31 -5.21
C LYS A 3 -1.94 -1.39 -5.71
N CYS A 4 -1.74 -0.08 -5.57
CA CYS A 4 -2.62 0.94 -6.14
C CYS A 4 -2.71 0.72 -7.65
N TYR A 5 -3.92 0.56 -8.16
CA TYR A 5 -4.22 0.36 -9.57
C TYR A 5 -3.88 1.60 -10.39
N VAL A 6 -4.13 2.79 -9.84
CA VAL A 6 -3.89 4.08 -10.51
C VAL A 6 -2.42 4.48 -10.45
N CYS A 7 -1.81 4.35 -9.28
CA CYS A 7 -0.55 4.99 -8.92
C CYS A 7 0.59 4.02 -8.63
N GLY A 8 0.33 2.71 -8.64
CA GLY A 8 1.33 1.67 -8.41
C GLY A 8 1.92 1.61 -7.00
N LYS A 9 1.50 2.47 -6.07
CA LYS A 9 1.96 2.48 -4.68
C LYS A 9 1.74 1.11 -4.04
N THR A 10 2.78 0.60 -3.38
CA THR A 10 2.76 -0.65 -2.63
C THR A 10 3.31 -0.40 -1.22
N THR A 11 3.25 -1.41 -0.36
CA THR A 11 3.87 -1.31 0.97
C THR A 11 5.39 -1.21 0.82
N SER A 12 6.01 -0.28 1.52
CA SER A 12 7.47 -0.14 1.58
C SER A 12 8.01 -0.65 2.90
N PHE A 13 9.24 -1.14 2.86
CA PHE A 13 9.96 -1.63 4.03
C PHE A 13 11.03 -0.62 4.42
N GLY A 14 11.17 -0.38 5.71
CA GLY A 14 12.17 0.53 6.24
C GLY A 14 12.65 0.12 7.62
N ARG A 15 13.48 0.97 8.21
CA ARG A 15 13.93 0.86 9.59
C ARG A 15 13.55 2.13 10.34
N GLN A 16 13.10 1.98 11.58
CA GLN A 16 12.92 3.10 12.50
C GLN A 16 14.12 3.10 13.44
N VAL A 17 14.77 4.25 13.55
CA VAL A 17 15.91 4.46 14.44
C VAL A 17 15.43 5.35 15.58
N SER A 18 15.51 4.86 16.82
CA SER A 18 15.20 5.68 18.00
C SER A 18 16.35 6.62 18.34
N LYS A 19 16.09 7.59 19.22
CA LYS A 19 17.11 8.51 19.74
C LYS A 19 18.26 7.80 20.48
N SER A 20 18.01 6.59 20.99
CA SER A 20 19.02 5.71 21.62
C SER A 20 19.66 4.70 20.65
N HIS A 21 19.54 4.91 19.33
CA HIS A 21 20.02 3.99 18.28
C HIS A 21 19.40 2.58 18.28
N ARG A 22 18.22 2.40 18.87
CA ARG A 22 17.46 1.15 18.70
C ARG A 22 16.89 1.11 17.29
N VAL A 23 17.29 0.10 16.51
CA VAL A 23 16.85 -0.09 15.13
C VAL A 23 15.79 -1.18 15.05
N THR A 24 14.59 -0.83 14.61
CA THR A 24 13.49 -1.80 14.41
C THR A 24 13.04 -1.81 12.95
N ARG A 25 12.64 -2.98 12.42
CA ARG A 25 12.06 -3.06 11.06
C ARG A 25 10.64 -2.51 11.09
N THR A 26 10.32 -1.63 10.15
CA THR A 26 8.97 -1.08 9.98
C THR A 26 8.43 -1.37 8.58
N LYS A 27 7.12 -1.58 8.51
CA LYS A 27 6.37 -1.77 7.25
C LYS A 27 5.44 -0.57 7.08
N ARG A 28 5.66 0.24 6.05
CA ARG A 28 4.82 1.38 5.72
C ARG A 28 3.81 0.94 4.67
N LYS A 29 2.58 0.67 5.10
CA LYS A 29 1.49 0.25 4.21
C LYS A 29 1.02 1.43 3.36
N ALA A 30 0.79 1.21 2.07
CA ALA A 30 0.03 2.15 1.26
C ALA A 30 -1.44 2.11 1.73
N ASN A 31 -2.08 3.27 1.89
CA ASN A 31 -3.49 3.36 2.25
C ASN A 31 -4.36 2.99 1.04
N LEU A 32 -4.49 1.68 0.78
CA LEU A 32 -5.25 1.13 -0.32
C LEU A 32 -6.63 0.72 0.18
N GLN A 33 -7.66 1.14 -0.56
CA GLN A 33 -9.05 0.81 -0.27
C GLN A 33 -9.63 0.03 -1.44
N ARG A 34 -10.54 -0.90 -1.13
CA ARG A 34 -11.24 -1.69 -2.14
C ARG A 34 -12.30 -0.82 -2.80
N ILE A 35 -12.17 -0.60 -4.11
CA ILE A 35 -13.14 0.15 -4.90
C ILE A 35 -13.68 -0.76 -6.01
N LYS A 36 -14.98 -0.61 -6.31
CA LYS A 36 -15.63 -1.24 -7.46
C LYS A 36 -15.62 -0.24 -8.61
N ILE A 37 -15.01 -0.59 -9.73
CA ILE A 37 -14.97 0.22 -10.95
C ILE A 37 -15.80 -0.48 -12.03
N LYS A 38 -16.71 0.25 -12.67
CA LYS A 38 -17.42 -0.24 -13.86
C LYS A 38 -16.57 0.10 -15.10
N VAL A 39 -16.18 -0.90 -15.87
CA VAL A 39 -15.41 -0.73 -17.12
C VAL A 39 -16.07 -1.60 -18.19
N ASN A 40 -16.48 -0.98 -19.30
CA ASN A 40 -17.07 -1.65 -20.48
C ASN A 40 -18.18 -2.67 -20.13
N GLY A 41 -19.12 -2.29 -19.25
CA GLY A 41 -20.24 -3.15 -18.83
C GLY A 41 -19.93 -4.16 -17.73
N GLY A 42 -18.66 -4.38 -17.37
CA GLY A 42 -18.24 -5.26 -16.28
C GLY A 42 -17.84 -4.51 -15.00
N VAL A 43 -18.09 -5.09 -13.83
CA VAL A 43 -17.61 -4.56 -12.54
C VAL A 43 -16.29 -5.23 -12.17
N LYS A 44 -15.21 -4.44 -12.03
CA LYS A 44 -13.91 -4.89 -11.52
C LYS A 44 -13.70 -4.37 -10.10
N ARG A 45 -13.13 -5.21 -9.24
CA ARG A 45 -12.67 -4.82 -7.90
C ARG A 45 -11.18 -4.50 -7.97
N VAL A 46 -10.80 -3.30 -7.55
CA VAL A 46 -9.43 -2.80 -7.63
C VAL A 46 -9.04 -2.12 -6.31
N TYR A 47 -7.73 -2.00 -6.12
CA TYR A 47 -7.10 -1.40 -4.93
C TYR A 47 -6.27 -0.20 -5.32
#